data_AF-A0A538GBP0-F1
#
_entry.id   AF-A0A538GBP0-F1
#
_cell.length_a   1.000
_cell.length_b   1.000
_cell.length_c   1.000
_cell.angle_alpha   90.00
_cell.angle_beta   90.00
_cell.angle_gamma   90.00
#
_symmetry.space_group_name_H-M   'P 1'
#
loop_
_entity.id
_entity.type
_entity.pdbx_description
1 polymer ?
#
loop_
_entity_poly.entity_id
_entity_poly.type
_entity_poly.pdbx_seq_one_letter_code
_entity_poly.pdbx_strand_id
1 'polypeptide(L)'
;MSARRDELPRLDEVLLRLSSAWLLLLIVGGYGAALTRWRTGAFVMLAGVLGQIGTHLFVGVRAYRRVMRRPWPRVRALDDWD
;
A
#
# COMPACT_ATOMS: atom_id res chain seq x y z
N MET A 1 3.62 -23.07 17.45
CA MET A 1 4.19 -21.76 17.03
C MET A 1 4.80 -21.90 15.63
N SER A 2 4.05 -21.76 14.53
CA SER A 2 4.62 -21.67 13.17
C SER A 2 3.55 -21.39 12.09
N ALA A 3 2.81 -20.29 12.19
CA ALA A 3 1.91 -19.85 11.09
C ALA A 3 1.95 -18.32 10.89
N ARG A 4 2.76 -17.62 11.70
CA ARG A 4 2.77 -16.14 11.80
C ARG A 4 3.76 -15.49 10.83
N ARG A 5 4.73 -16.24 10.31
CA ARG A 5 5.76 -15.76 9.38
C ARG A 5 5.41 -15.97 7.91
N ASP A 6 4.42 -16.80 7.57
CA ASP A 6 4.22 -17.23 6.18
C ASP A 6 3.18 -16.40 5.41
N GLU A 7 2.27 -15.69 6.11
CA GLU A 7 1.29 -14.80 5.44
C GLU A 7 1.82 -13.38 5.16
N LEU A 8 2.72 -12.86 5.99
CA LEU A 8 3.34 -11.54 5.81
C LEU A 8 4.17 -11.43 4.51
N PRO A 9 5.14 -12.33 4.20
CA PRO A 9 6.02 -12.20 3.02
C PRO A 9 5.24 -12.07 1.71
N ARG A 10 4.05 -12.67 1.62
CA ARG A 10 3.19 -12.60 0.44
C ARG A 10 2.57 -11.23 0.22
N LEU A 11 2.15 -10.55 1.29
CA LEU A 11 1.61 -9.20 1.20
C LEU A 11 2.71 -8.19 0.91
N ASP A 12 3.89 -8.41 1.47
CA ASP A 12 5.08 -7.58 1.29
C ASP A 12 5.49 -7.58 -0.19
N GLU A 13 5.54 -8.76 -0.81
CA GLU A 13 5.87 -8.92 -2.23
C GLU A 13 4.80 -8.32 -3.16
N VAL A 14 3.52 -8.46 -2.80
CA VAL A 14 2.41 -7.82 -3.53
C VAL A 14 2.46 -6.30 -3.38
N LEU A 15 2.77 -5.78 -2.20
CA LEU A 15 2.97 -4.36 -1.93
C LEU A 15 4.16 -3.81 -2.71
N LEU A 16 5.28 -4.56 -2.77
CA LEU A 16 6.47 -4.18 -3.53
C LEU A 16 6.19 -4.14 -5.03
N ARG A 17 5.41 -5.11 -5.54
CA ARG A 17 4.97 -5.13 -6.94
C ARG A 17 3.99 -4.01 -7.25
N LEU A 18 2.99 -3.77 -6.39
CA LEU A 18 2.04 -2.67 -6.56
C LEU A 18 2.74 -1.32 -6.46
N SER A 19 3.66 -1.13 -5.51
CA SER A 19 4.39 0.13 -5.34
C SER A 19 5.24 0.44 -6.57
N SER A 20 5.89 -0.56 -7.15
CA SER A 20 6.63 -0.44 -8.41
C SER A 20 5.72 -0.04 -9.58
N ALA A 21 4.53 -0.63 -9.67
CA ALA A 21 3.53 -0.28 -10.69
C ALA A 21 3.00 1.16 -10.53
N TRP A 22 2.73 1.58 -9.30
CA TRP A 22 2.32 2.97 -9.01
C TRP A 22 3.43 3.96 -9.34
N LEU A 23 4.69 3.65 -9.00
CA LEU A 23 5.85 4.44 -9.38
C LEU A 23 5.98 4.60 -10.89
N LEU A 24 5.80 3.52 -11.66
CA LEU A 24 5.82 3.59 -13.12
C LEU A 24 4.72 4.51 -13.66
N LEU A 25 3.50 4.43 -13.12
CA LEU A 25 2.40 5.31 -13.52
C LEU A 25 2.67 6.79 -13.16
N LEU A 26 3.31 7.05 -12.02
CA LEU A 26 3.74 8.40 -11.62
C LEU A 26 4.82 8.94 -12.54
N ILE A 27 5.82 8.13 -12.87
CA ILE A 27 6.91 8.51 -13.76
C ILE A 27 6.37 8.76 -15.16
N VAL A 28 5.65 7.81 -15.76
CA VAL A 28 5.10 7.94 -17.12
C VAL A 28 4.07 9.06 -17.20
N GLY A 29 3.16 9.14 -16.23
CA GLY A 29 2.14 10.18 -16.17
C GLY A 29 2.73 11.57 -15.96
N GLY A 30 3.69 11.70 -15.04
CA GLY A 30 4.39 12.95 -14.74
C GLY A 30 5.23 13.43 -15.92
N TYR A 31 6.01 12.55 -16.55
CA TYR A 31 6.80 12.88 -17.74
C TYR A 31 5.90 13.27 -18.91
N GLY A 32 4.83 12.50 -19.15
CA GLY A 32 3.84 12.78 -20.19
C GLY A 32 3.15 14.14 -20.00
N ALA A 33 2.69 14.43 -18.79
CA ALA A 33 2.03 15.68 -18.46
C ALA A 33 2.97 16.89 -18.55
N ALA A 34 4.17 16.78 -17.97
CA ALA A 34 5.10 17.90 -17.82
C ALA A 34 5.86 18.24 -19.11
N LEU A 35 6.34 17.23 -19.84
CA LEU A 35 7.25 17.44 -20.97
C LEU A 35 6.57 17.37 -22.33
N THR A 36 5.50 16.59 -22.47
CA THR A 36 4.79 16.43 -23.75
C THR A 36 3.45 17.15 -23.81
N ARG A 37 3.07 17.92 -22.78
CA ARG A 37 1.74 18.57 -22.61
C ARG A 37 0.57 17.59 -22.78
N TRP A 38 0.82 16.30 -22.55
CA TRP A 38 -0.16 15.27 -22.80
C TRP A 38 -1.16 15.26 -21.63
N ARG A 39 -2.37 15.77 -21.90
CA ARG A 39 -3.45 15.87 -20.89
C ARG A 39 -3.76 14.53 -20.24
N THR A 40 -3.70 13.44 -21.01
CA THR A 40 -3.93 12.09 -20.49
C THR A 40 -2.86 11.66 -19.49
N GLY A 41 -1.62 12.13 -19.64
CA GLY A 41 -0.53 11.88 -18.69
C GLY A 41 -0.85 12.39 -17.27
N ALA A 42 -1.53 13.52 -17.16
CA ALA A 42 -1.94 14.06 -15.85
C ALA A 42 -2.98 13.16 -15.16
N PHE A 43 -3.92 12.60 -15.92
CA PHE A 43 -4.89 11.64 -15.38
C PHE A 43 -4.24 10.32 -14.98
N VAL A 44 -3.25 9.85 -15.74
CA VAL A 44 -2.46 8.66 -15.40
C VAL A 44 -1.68 8.87 -14.11
N MET A 45 -1.04 10.04 -13.96
CA MET A 45 -0.34 10.40 -12.73
C MET A 45 -1.30 10.47 -11.54
N LEU A 46 -2.46 11.11 -11.71
CA LEU A 46 -3.48 11.22 -10.66
C LEU A 46 -4.01 9.83 -10.24
N ALA A 47 -4.27 8.95 -11.20
CA ALA A 47 -4.65 7.57 -10.93
C ALA A 47 -3.56 6.81 -10.16
N GLY A 48 -2.28 7.06 -10.49
CA GLY A 48 -1.13 6.53 -9.77
C GLY A 48 -1.11 6.95 -8.29
N VAL A 49 -1.27 8.25 -8.03
CA VAL A 49 -1.33 8.79 -6.65
C VAL A 49 -2.51 8.19 -5.88
N LEU A 50 -3.70 8.24 -6.45
CA LEU A 50 -4.91 7.76 -5.79
C LEU A 50 -4.85 6.24 -5.52
N GLY A 51 -4.32 5.48 -6.48
CA GLY A 51 -4.10 4.04 -6.33
C GLY A 51 -3.09 3.69 -5.25
N GLN A 52 -1.99 4.44 -5.15
CA GLN A 52 -0.99 4.25 -4.11
C GLN A 52 -1.56 4.51 -2.72
N ILE A 53 -2.27 5.64 -2.55
CA ILE A 53 -2.94 5.99 -1.29
C ILE A 53 -3.98 4.94 -0.92
N GLY A 54 -4.85 4.56 -1.87
CA GLY A 54 -5.87 3.55 -1.68
C GLY A 54 -5.31 2.19 -1.27
N THR A 55 -4.18 1.78 -1.86
CA THR A 55 -3.49 0.52 -1.51
C THR A 55 -3.01 0.53 -0.06
N HIS A 56 -2.37 1.62 0.37
CA HIS A 56 -1.89 1.76 1.75
C HIS A 56 -3.04 1.76 2.75
N LEU A 57 -4.11 2.51 2.47
CA LEU A 57 -5.32 2.52 3.28
C LEU A 57 -5.97 1.14 3.37
N PHE A 58 -6.10 0.44 2.25
CA PHE A 58 -6.71 -0.90 2.22
C PHE A 58 -5.91 -1.90 3.07
N VAL A 59 -4.59 -1.92 2.93
CA VAL A 59 -3.72 -2.78 3.76
C VAL A 59 -3.82 -2.39 5.23
N GLY A 60 -3.76 -1.09 5.55
CA GLY A 60 -3.89 -0.58 6.91
C GLY A 60 -5.22 -0.98 7.57
N VAL A 61 -6.35 -0.79 6.87
CA VAL A 61 -7.68 -1.18 7.36
C VAL A 61 -7.79 -2.69 7.53
N ARG A 62 -7.26 -3.48 6.60
CA ARG A 62 -7.27 -4.94 6.69
C ARG A 62 -6.45 -5.43 7.89
N ALA A 63 -5.27 -4.85 8.11
CA ALA A 63 -4.42 -5.13 9.26
C ALA A 63 -5.12 -4.74 10.57
N TYR A 64 -5.70 -3.54 10.63
CA TYR A 64 -6.44 -3.04 11.78
C TYR A 64 -7.62 -3.95 12.15
N ARG A 65 -8.48 -4.29 11.18
CA ARG A 65 -9.61 -5.21 11.39
C ARG A 65 -9.15 -6.59 11.86
N ARG A 66 -8.03 -7.09 11.34
CA ARG A 66 -7.47 -8.38 11.76
C ARG A 66 -6.96 -8.33 13.20
N VAL A 67 -6.41 -7.21 13.66
CA VAL A 67 -5.98 -7.01 15.06
C VAL A 67 -7.19 -6.89 15.98
N MET A 68 -8.15 -6.03 15.66
CA MET A 68 -9.33 -5.76 16.51
C MET A 68 -10.31 -6.94 16.61
N ARG A 69 -10.29 -7.89 15.67
CA ARG A 69 -11.09 -9.13 15.75
C ARG A 69 -10.48 -10.20 16.65
N ARG A 70 -9.29 -10.00 17.21
CA ARG A 70 -8.68 -10.99 18.12
C ARG A 70 -9.33 -10.91 19.50
N PRO A 71 -9.80 -12.03 20.06
CA PRO A 71 -10.30 -12.04 21.44
C PRO A 71 -9.16 -11.69 22.40
N TRP A 72 -9.48 -10.82 23.36
CA TRP A 72 -8.60 -10.51 24.47
C TRP A 72 -8.23 -11.81 25.22
N PRO A 73 -6.95 -12.10 25.57
CA PRO A 73 -5.79 -11.22 25.67
C PRO A 73 -4.75 -11.47 24.55
N ARG A 74 -5.14 -11.98 23.37
CA ARG A 74 -4.18 -12.33 22.29
C ARG A 74 -3.75 -11.14 21.42
N VAL A 75 -4.14 -9.93 21.81
CA VAL A 75 -3.66 -8.68 21.19
C VAL A 75 -2.27 -8.44 21.76
N ARG A 76 -1.25 -8.31 20.89
CA ARG A 76 0.10 -7.96 21.33
C ARG A 76 0.00 -6.58 21.98
N ALA A 77 0.43 -6.44 23.23
CA ALA A 77 0.53 -5.14 23.88
C ALA A 77 1.32 -4.20 22.95
N LEU A 78 0.89 -2.95 22.82
CA LEU A 78 1.78 -1.92 22.31
C LEU A 78 2.98 -1.95 23.26
N ASP A 79 4.19 -2.10 22.72
CA ASP A 79 5.39 -1.85 23.53
C ASP A 79 5.26 -0.38 23.94
N ASP A 80 5.06 -0.14 25.24
CA ASP A 80 4.89 1.19 25.79
C ASP A 80 6.10 2.02 25.37
N TRP A 81 5.82 3.10 24.64
CA TRP A 81 6.85 4.04 24.19
C TRP A 81 7.42 4.73 25.43
N ASP A 82 8.63 4.31 25.81
CA ASP A 82 9.60 5.09 26.59
C ASP A 82 10.53 5.84 25.61
#